data_AF-A0A530LMI9-F1
#
_entry.id   AF-A0A530LMI9-F1
#
_cell.length_a   1.000
_cell.length_b   1.000
_cell.length_c   1.000
_cell.angle_alpha   90.00
_cell.angle_beta   90.00
_cell.angle_gamma   90.00
#
_symmetry.space_group_name_H-M   'P 1'
#
loop_
_entity.id
_entity.type
_entity.pdbx_description
1 polymer ?
#
loop_
_entity_poly.entity_id
_entity_poly.type
_entity_poly.pdbx_seq_one_letter_code
_entity_poly.pdbx_strand_id
1 'polypeptide(L)'
;LDALGNQVDAALQAGDVRLTMGGEPTFVSIDDFEAAEWNTAAVGPTKREKADALIRRLRERFAPGGFLHYGQGKWYPGESLPRWTFSLYWRTDGEPVWSDPSLIADEKSEADVGPKQAESLLTAIADELGIDKTMVSEAYEDPAEWLLKEGKLPDNVDPSNSKLEDPEERSRMARVFERGLTRPSGYVLPVQRWNSQASGPRWRSEKWKTRRGRLFLVPGDSPVGYRLPLGTLPYVPPAQFPYIVPVDPSLPRGPLPAHEAILPGAASSPAPAELEGADEMARRQQAVSFTAVTGQQDRVEQEITEIGGAVRTALSVEPRDGRLCVFMPPVEALEDYLELVAAAENAARAIGLPVHIEGYGPPHDPRLNVIRVAPDPGVIEVN
;
A
#
# COMPACT_ATOMS: atom_id res chain seq x y z
N LEU A 1 -31.51 2.50 -36.07
CA LEU A 1 -30.46 1.77 -35.34
C LEU A 1 -31.08 0.63 -34.56
N ASP A 2 -32.05 0.91 -33.67
CA ASP A 2 -32.70 -0.09 -32.81
C ASP A 2 -33.38 -1.25 -33.57
N ALA A 3 -34.08 -0.96 -34.67
CA ALA A 3 -34.73 -2.00 -35.49
C ALA A 3 -33.71 -2.98 -36.12
N LEU A 4 -32.54 -2.49 -36.51
CA LEU A 4 -31.45 -3.32 -37.05
C LEU A 4 -30.78 -4.11 -35.91
N GLY A 5 -30.60 -3.49 -34.74
CA GLY A 5 -30.11 -4.18 -33.54
C GLY A 5 -30.97 -5.39 -33.19
N ASN A 6 -32.29 -5.20 -33.11
CA ASN A 6 -33.25 -6.28 -32.82
C ASN A 6 -33.20 -7.41 -33.87
N GLN A 7 -32.98 -7.09 -35.15
CA GLN A 7 -32.86 -8.08 -36.21
C GLN A 7 -31.58 -8.92 -36.08
N VAL A 8 -30.47 -8.29 -35.67
CA VAL A 8 -29.20 -8.97 -35.39
C VAL A 8 -29.34 -9.87 -34.16
N ASP A 9 -29.96 -9.39 -33.08
CA ASP A 9 -30.18 -10.18 -31.85
C ASP A 9 -31.00 -11.46 -32.13
N ALA A 10 -32.05 -11.35 -32.94
CA ALA A 10 -32.87 -12.50 -33.34
C ALA A 10 -32.06 -13.53 -34.15
N ALA A 11 -31.16 -13.07 -35.02
CA ALA A 11 -30.28 -13.95 -35.80
C ALA A 11 -29.23 -14.65 -34.91
N LEU A 12 -28.67 -13.93 -33.93
CA LEU A 12 -27.72 -14.48 -32.95
C LEU A 12 -28.38 -15.56 -32.08
N GLN A 13 -29.61 -15.31 -31.59
CA GLN A 13 -30.38 -16.30 -30.84
C GLN A 13 -30.71 -17.54 -31.67
N ALA A 14 -31.17 -17.36 -32.91
CA ALA A 14 -31.51 -18.47 -33.80
C ALA A 14 -30.29 -19.36 -34.15
N GLY A 15 -29.09 -18.77 -34.15
CA GLY A 15 -27.83 -19.48 -34.40
C GLY A 15 -27.16 -20.09 -33.16
N ASP A 16 -27.78 -20.04 -31.98
CA ASP A 16 -27.14 -20.35 -30.67
C ASP A 16 -25.77 -19.67 -30.50
N VAL A 17 -25.65 -18.43 -30.99
CA VAL A 17 -24.44 -17.62 -30.84
C VAL A 17 -24.43 -17.05 -29.43
N ARG A 18 -23.65 -17.67 -28.56
CA ARG A 18 -23.48 -17.22 -27.17
C ARG A 18 -22.37 -16.19 -27.10
N LEU A 19 -22.73 -15.00 -26.61
CA LEU A 19 -21.76 -13.99 -26.24
C LEU A 19 -21.17 -14.34 -24.87
N THR A 20 -19.89 -14.67 -24.85
CA THR A 20 -19.10 -14.61 -23.62
C THR A 20 -18.52 -13.20 -23.54
N MET A 21 -18.96 -12.41 -22.57
CA MET A 21 -18.27 -11.18 -22.24
C MET A 21 -16.89 -11.55 -21.68
N GLY A 22 -15.82 -11.00 -22.27
CA GLY A 22 -14.46 -11.14 -21.72
C GLY A 22 -14.43 -10.70 -20.26
N GLY A 23 -13.53 -11.29 -19.47
CA GLY A 23 -13.54 -11.18 -18.00
C GLY A 23 -13.18 -9.81 -17.43
N GLU A 24 -12.66 -8.88 -18.25
CA GLU A 24 -12.08 -7.61 -17.78
C GLU A 24 -12.79 -6.44 -18.46
N PRO A 25 -13.85 -5.88 -17.85
CA PRO A 25 -14.49 -4.68 -18.39
C PRO A 25 -13.50 -3.50 -18.42
N THR A 26 -13.50 -2.77 -19.53
CA THR A 26 -12.61 -1.63 -19.73
C THR A 26 -13.40 -0.31 -19.81
N PHE A 27 -12.76 0.76 -19.37
CA PHE A 27 -13.30 2.11 -19.42
C PHE A 27 -12.39 3.01 -20.27
N VAL A 28 -13.01 3.78 -21.16
CA VAL A 28 -12.38 4.84 -21.96
C VAL A 28 -13.16 6.13 -21.73
N SER A 29 -12.45 7.23 -21.48
CA SER A 29 -13.08 8.54 -21.29
C SER A 29 -13.74 9.03 -22.59
N ILE A 30 -14.95 9.58 -22.50
CA ILE A 30 -15.63 10.19 -23.66
C ILE A 30 -15.19 11.63 -23.94
N ASP A 31 -14.65 12.32 -22.93
CA ASP A 31 -14.41 13.78 -23.01
C ASP A 31 -13.12 14.15 -23.78
N ASP A 32 -12.17 13.21 -23.87
CA ASP A 32 -10.86 13.41 -24.50
C ASP A 32 -10.29 12.06 -25.01
N PHE A 33 -11.12 11.28 -25.70
CA PHE A 33 -10.75 9.93 -26.14
C PHE A 33 -9.61 9.91 -27.17
N GLU A 34 -9.21 11.05 -27.74
CA GLU A 34 -8.09 11.17 -28.68
C GLU A 34 -6.74 11.38 -27.99
N ALA A 35 -6.72 11.72 -26.69
CA ALA A 35 -5.47 11.89 -25.96
C ALA A 35 -4.67 10.58 -25.87
N ALA A 36 -3.35 10.72 -25.73
CA ALA A 36 -2.43 9.58 -25.71
C ALA A 36 -2.80 8.54 -24.63
N GLU A 37 -3.25 8.98 -23.46
CA GLU A 37 -3.65 8.09 -22.36
C GLU A 37 -4.85 7.19 -22.70
N TRP A 38 -5.66 7.55 -23.70
CA TRP A 38 -6.82 6.77 -24.16
C TRP A 38 -6.57 6.05 -25.49
N ASN A 39 -5.34 6.10 -26.01
CA ASN A 39 -4.96 5.41 -27.25
C ASN A 39 -3.71 4.53 -27.10
N THR A 40 -2.61 5.06 -26.56
CA THR A 40 -1.29 4.41 -26.60
C THR A 40 -0.55 4.42 -25.27
N ALA A 41 -0.74 5.45 -24.45
CA ALA A 41 -0.08 5.57 -23.16
C ALA A 41 -0.86 4.81 -22.08
N ALA A 42 -0.13 4.09 -21.22
CA ALA A 42 -0.73 3.38 -20.10
C ALA A 42 -1.23 4.35 -19.04
N VAL A 43 -0.42 5.33 -18.67
CA VAL A 43 -0.74 6.37 -17.69
C VAL A 43 -0.93 7.73 -18.37
N GLY A 44 -1.57 8.64 -17.68
CA GLY A 44 -1.74 10.00 -18.13
C GLY A 44 -2.30 10.91 -17.04
N PRO A 45 -2.42 12.21 -17.35
CA PRO A 45 -2.75 13.24 -16.35
C PRO A 45 -4.18 13.10 -15.81
N THR A 46 -5.13 12.56 -16.57
CA THR A 46 -6.54 12.47 -16.15
C THR A 46 -6.97 11.06 -15.79
N LYS A 47 -6.26 10.03 -16.29
CA LYS A 47 -6.64 8.63 -16.10
C LYS A 47 -6.73 8.24 -14.63
N ARG A 48 -5.80 8.71 -13.79
CA ARG A 48 -5.78 8.41 -12.35
C ARG A 48 -7.02 8.97 -11.63
N GLU A 49 -7.42 10.19 -11.94
CA GLU A 49 -8.64 10.81 -11.39
C GLU A 49 -9.91 10.07 -11.85
N LYS A 50 -9.99 9.73 -13.15
CA LYS A 50 -11.15 8.98 -13.67
C LYS A 50 -11.23 7.57 -13.08
N ALA A 51 -10.11 6.94 -12.79
CA ALA A 51 -10.05 5.66 -12.08
C ALA A 51 -10.53 5.77 -10.62
N ASP A 52 -10.19 6.86 -9.91
CA ASP A 52 -10.66 7.11 -8.55
C ASP A 52 -12.18 7.32 -8.53
N ALA A 53 -12.71 8.10 -9.48
CA ALA A 53 -14.16 8.26 -9.64
C ALA A 53 -14.86 6.91 -9.98
N LEU A 54 -14.23 6.08 -10.81
CA LEU A 54 -14.76 4.77 -11.18
C LEU A 54 -14.79 3.83 -9.96
N ILE A 55 -13.68 3.67 -9.23
CA ILE A 55 -13.61 2.74 -8.08
C ILE A 55 -14.54 3.17 -6.94
N ARG A 56 -14.75 4.47 -6.73
CA ARG A 56 -15.73 4.98 -5.74
C ARG A 56 -17.17 4.61 -6.12
N ARG A 57 -17.54 4.73 -7.40
CA ARG A 57 -18.85 4.29 -7.89
C ARG A 57 -19.03 2.78 -7.78
N LEU A 58 -17.96 2.01 -8.03
CA LEU A 58 -17.97 0.55 -7.83
C LEU A 58 -18.17 0.20 -6.36
N ARG A 59 -17.51 0.91 -5.45
CA ARG A 59 -17.69 0.76 -4.00
C ARG A 59 -19.13 0.99 -3.57
N GLU A 60 -19.74 2.10 -3.99
CA GLU A 60 -21.14 2.41 -3.68
C GLU A 60 -22.11 1.32 -4.16
N ARG A 61 -21.81 0.69 -5.31
CA ARG A 61 -22.69 -0.29 -5.93
C ARG A 61 -22.50 -1.72 -5.42
N PHE A 62 -21.26 -2.14 -5.19
CA PHE A 62 -20.91 -3.55 -4.95
C PHE A 62 -20.39 -3.81 -3.54
N ALA A 63 -19.82 -2.80 -2.88
CA ALA A 63 -19.12 -2.97 -1.62
C ALA A 63 -19.40 -1.80 -0.65
N PRO A 64 -20.65 -1.57 -0.20
CA PRO A 64 -20.91 -0.65 0.90
C PRO A 64 -20.08 -1.07 2.13
N GLY A 65 -19.28 -0.16 2.70
CA GLY A 65 -18.35 -0.49 3.78
C GLY A 65 -17.02 -1.13 3.35
N GLY A 66 -16.79 -1.27 2.04
CA GLY A 66 -15.50 -1.69 1.49
C GLY A 66 -14.43 -0.61 1.67
N PHE A 67 -13.17 -1.04 1.77
CA PHE A 67 -12.03 -0.15 1.90
C PHE A 67 -11.27 -0.02 0.56
N LEU A 68 -10.72 1.17 0.31
CA LEU A 68 -9.94 1.47 -0.88
C LEU A 68 -8.45 1.46 -0.56
N HIS A 69 -7.68 0.74 -1.38
CA HIS A 69 -6.23 0.63 -1.30
C HIS A 69 -5.60 1.17 -2.59
N TYR A 70 -4.70 2.15 -2.44
CA TYR A 70 -4.01 2.84 -3.52
C TYR A 70 -2.62 2.25 -3.70
N GLY A 71 -2.55 1.09 -4.35
CA GLY A 71 -1.34 0.29 -4.44
C GLY A 71 -0.54 0.50 -5.72
N GLN A 72 0.57 -0.25 -5.78
CA GLN A 72 1.33 -0.46 -7.01
C GLN A 72 0.77 -1.69 -7.75
N GLY A 73 0.68 -1.56 -9.06
CA GLY A 73 0.27 -2.58 -10.02
C GLY A 73 1.46 -3.21 -10.73
N LYS A 74 1.20 -3.70 -11.94
CA LYS A 74 2.22 -4.34 -12.79
C LYS A 74 3.35 -3.35 -13.10
N TRP A 75 4.58 -3.86 -13.09
CA TRP A 75 5.78 -3.14 -13.49
C TRP A 75 6.32 -3.72 -14.79
N TYR A 76 6.23 -2.95 -15.88
CA TYR A 76 6.67 -3.43 -17.19
C TYR A 76 8.14 -3.05 -17.45
N PRO A 77 8.88 -3.88 -18.22
CA PRO A 77 10.24 -3.54 -18.62
C PRO A 77 10.31 -2.18 -19.32
N GLY A 78 11.24 -1.34 -18.90
CA GLY A 78 11.45 0.01 -19.44
C GLY A 78 10.64 1.13 -18.76
N GLU A 79 9.72 0.80 -17.85
CA GLU A 79 9.07 1.81 -16.98
C GLU A 79 9.91 2.03 -15.71
N SER A 80 10.10 3.30 -15.29
CA SER A 80 10.88 3.63 -14.09
C SER A 80 10.19 3.27 -12.78
N LEU A 81 8.85 3.31 -12.78
CA LEU A 81 7.97 3.07 -11.65
C LEU A 81 6.90 2.05 -12.04
N PRO A 82 6.32 1.33 -11.08
CA PRO A 82 5.22 0.44 -11.36
C PRO A 82 3.98 1.29 -11.65
N ARG A 83 3.08 0.77 -12.47
CA ARG A 83 1.78 1.44 -12.67
C ARG A 83 1.01 1.48 -11.35
N TRP A 84 0.09 2.42 -11.17
CA TRP A 84 -0.77 2.43 -9.99
C TRP A 84 -1.91 1.41 -10.14
N THR A 85 -2.46 0.93 -9.04
CA THR A 85 -3.68 0.11 -9.05
C THR A 85 -4.53 0.43 -7.84
N PHE A 86 -5.81 0.71 -8.06
CA PHE A 86 -6.78 0.94 -7.01
C PHE A 86 -7.51 -0.36 -6.72
N SER A 87 -7.43 -0.85 -5.50
CA SER A 87 -8.08 -2.09 -5.09
C SER A 87 -9.19 -1.77 -4.10
N LEU A 88 -10.38 -2.30 -4.37
CA LEU A 88 -11.55 -2.23 -3.50
C LEU A 88 -11.74 -3.60 -2.86
N TYR A 89 -11.67 -3.63 -1.54
CA TYR A 89 -11.80 -4.87 -0.76
C TYR A 89 -13.02 -4.81 0.14
N TRP A 90 -13.75 -5.93 0.25
CA TRP A 90 -14.90 -6.05 1.16
C TRP A 90 -15.09 -7.48 1.65
N ARG A 91 -15.67 -7.61 2.84
CA ARG A 91 -15.86 -8.93 3.46
C ARG A 91 -17.04 -9.66 2.83
N THR A 92 -16.92 -10.98 2.75
CA THR A 92 -18.00 -11.87 2.25
C THR A 92 -19.15 -11.98 3.24
N ASP A 93 -18.93 -11.68 4.52
CA ASP A 93 -19.94 -11.68 5.58
C ASP A 93 -20.77 -10.39 5.66
N GLY A 94 -20.43 -9.36 4.88
CA GLY A 94 -21.15 -8.09 4.82
C GLY A 94 -20.78 -7.08 5.91
N GLU A 95 -19.89 -7.43 6.85
CA GLU A 95 -19.35 -6.48 7.82
C GLU A 95 -18.44 -5.44 7.11
N PRO A 96 -18.41 -4.18 7.56
CA PRO A 96 -17.55 -3.17 6.96
C PRO A 96 -16.07 -3.45 7.26
N VAL A 97 -15.22 -3.23 6.26
CA VAL A 97 -13.77 -3.09 6.49
C VAL A 97 -13.42 -1.65 6.83
N TRP A 98 -14.13 -0.69 6.23
CA TRP A 98 -13.98 0.74 6.46
C TRP A 98 -15.35 1.38 6.67
N SER A 99 -15.57 1.95 7.85
CA SER A 99 -16.90 2.40 8.29
C SER A 99 -17.28 3.81 7.81
N ASP A 100 -16.33 4.74 7.72
CA ASP A 100 -16.58 6.16 7.42
C ASP A 100 -15.99 6.57 6.06
N PRO A 101 -16.80 6.59 4.98
CA PRO A 101 -16.34 6.98 3.64
C PRO A 101 -15.69 8.36 3.57
N SER A 102 -16.04 9.29 4.47
CA SER A 102 -15.52 10.66 4.45
C SER A 102 -14.04 10.75 4.83
N LEU A 103 -13.50 9.69 5.46
CA LEU A 103 -12.10 9.58 5.83
C LEU A 103 -11.22 9.03 4.70
N ILE A 104 -11.77 8.73 3.52
CA ILE A 104 -11.00 8.33 2.35
C ILE A 104 -10.66 9.58 1.54
N ALA A 105 -9.38 9.97 1.53
CA ALA A 105 -8.96 11.20 0.84
C ALA A 105 -9.23 11.12 -0.67
N ASP A 106 -9.56 12.25 -1.30
CA ASP A 106 -9.72 12.33 -2.75
C ASP A 106 -8.36 12.50 -3.46
N GLU A 107 -8.25 12.05 -4.71
CA GLU A 107 -7.01 12.20 -5.50
C GLU A 107 -6.65 13.69 -5.77
N LYS A 108 -7.64 14.59 -5.78
CA LYS A 108 -7.48 16.05 -5.94
C LYS A 108 -7.65 16.81 -4.62
N SER A 109 -7.08 16.30 -3.54
CA SER A 109 -7.08 17.01 -2.27
C SER A 109 -6.18 18.26 -2.34
N GLU A 110 -6.73 19.42 -1.96
CA GLU A 110 -5.97 20.67 -1.76
C GLU A 110 -5.71 20.94 -0.26
N ALA A 111 -5.85 19.91 0.59
CA ALA A 111 -5.64 20.07 2.02
C ALA A 111 -4.19 20.42 2.35
N ASP A 112 -4.00 21.37 3.27
CA ASP A 112 -2.69 21.74 3.80
C ASP A 112 -2.23 20.70 4.83
N VAL A 113 -1.70 19.59 4.34
CA VAL A 113 -1.12 18.52 5.15
C VAL A 113 0.40 18.55 5.07
N GLY A 114 1.04 18.57 6.24
CA GLY A 114 2.49 18.59 6.35
C GLY A 114 3.02 17.54 7.32
N PRO A 115 4.33 17.59 7.62
CA PRO A 115 4.98 16.66 8.52
C PRO A 115 4.30 16.53 9.88
N LYS A 116 3.80 17.62 10.47
CA LYS A 116 3.13 17.60 11.78
C LYS A 116 1.86 16.75 11.77
N GLN A 117 1.07 16.82 10.69
CA GLN A 117 -0.14 16.01 10.54
C GLN A 117 0.22 14.53 10.36
N ALA A 118 1.27 14.23 9.59
CA ALA A 118 1.77 12.86 9.43
C ALA A 118 2.26 12.25 10.76
N GLU A 119 2.99 13.03 11.57
CA GLU A 119 3.41 12.65 12.91
C GLU A 119 2.22 12.36 13.83
N SER A 120 1.24 13.27 13.82
CA SER A 120 0.04 13.18 14.66
C SER A 120 -0.78 11.95 14.32
N LEU A 121 -0.98 11.68 13.01
CA LEU A 121 -1.67 10.49 12.55
C LEU A 121 -0.95 9.22 12.99
N LEU A 122 0.36 9.12 12.71
CA LEU A 122 1.11 7.90 13.04
C LEU A 122 1.23 7.66 14.56
N THR A 123 1.29 8.73 15.34
CA THR A 123 1.26 8.66 16.80
C THR A 123 -0.10 8.17 17.31
N ALA A 124 -1.20 8.62 16.71
CA ALA A 124 -2.53 8.13 17.03
C ALA A 124 -2.70 6.65 16.62
N ILE A 125 -2.15 6.23 15.47
CA ILE A 125 -2.12 4.81 15.08
C ILE A 125 -1.33 3.98 16.11
N ALA A 126 -0.17 4.48 16.58
CA ALA A 126 0.60 3.79 17.61
C ALA A 126 -0.21 3.59 18.90
N ASP A 127 -0.98 4.60 19.33
CA ASP A 127 -1.87 4.51 20.50
C ASP A 127 -2.96 3.44 20.33
N GLU A 128 -3.63 3.42 19.17
CA GLU A 128 -4.68 2.43 18.86
C GLU A 128 -4.13 0.99 18.89
N LEU A 129 -2.87 0.81 18.49
CA LEU A 129 -2.18 -0.50 18.51
C LEU A 129 -1.57 -0.84 19.88
N GLY A 130 -1.65 0.05 20.88
CA GLY A 130 -1.02 -0.13 22.19
C GLY A 130 0.51 -0.06 22.16
N ILE A 131 1.09 0.63 21.18
CA ILE A 131 2.53 0.81 21.00
C ILE A 131 2.96 2.16 21.57
N ASP A 132 4.10 2.18 22.26
CA ASP A 132 4.66 3.42 22.81
C ASP A 132 4.98 4.44 21.69
N LYS A 133 4.45 5.66 21.82
CA LYS A 133 4.64 6.79 20.89
C LYS A 133 6.09 7.09 20.56
N THR A 134 7.01 6.82 21.49
CA THR A 134 8.45 7.08 21.31
C THR A 134 9.12 6.18 20.27
N MET A 135 8.40 5.16 19.78
CA MET A 135 8.82 4.29 18.68
C MET A 135 8.65 4.94 17.30
N VAL A 136 7.77 5.95 17.19
CA VAL A 136 7.65 6.75 15.97
C VAL A 136 8.94 7.51 15.72
N SER A 137 9.48 7.39 14.51
CA SER A 137 10.76 8.00 14.11
C SER A 137 10.62 8.71 12.77
N GLU A 138 11.32 9.83 12.61
CA GLU A 138 11.29 10.60 11.37
C GLU A 138 12.21 9.97 10.31
N ALA A 139 11.75 9.93 9.06
CA ALA A 139 12.53 9.53 7.91
C ALA A 139 12.84 10.72 7.00
N TYR A 140 14.06 10.81 6.50
CA TYR A 140 14.57 11.94 5.73
C TYR A 140 15.10 11.49 4.37
N GLU A 141 15.06 12.35 3.36
CA GLU A 141 15.93 12.19 2.18
C GLU A 141 17.41 12.28 2.60
N ASP A 142 18.29 11.51 1.95
CA ASP A 142 19.72 11.51 2.27
C ASP A 142 20.47 12.70 1.65
N PRO A 143 20.97 13.67 2.44
CA PRO A 143 21.67 14.82 1.89
C PRO A 143 22.94 14.45 1.09
N ALA A 144 23.62 13.36 1.47
CA ALA A 144 24.88 12.99 0.84
C ALA A 144 24.67 12.51 -0.62
N GLU A 145 23.61 11.72 -0.84
CA GLU A 145 23.22 11.27 -2.18
C GLU A 145 22.84 12.45 -3.07
N TRP A 146 22.10 13.41 -2.53
CA TRP A 146 21.66 14.59 -3.27
C TRP A 146 22.81 15.56 -3.59
N LEU A 147 23.77 15.74 -2.67
CA LEU A 147 24.99 16.52 -2.93
C LEU A 147 25.88 15.87 -4.00
N LEU A 148 26.00 14.54 -4.00
CA LEU A 148 26.74 13.82 -5.04
C LEU A 148 26.07 13.93 -6.41
N LYS A 149 24.73 13.92 -6.44
CA LYS A 149 23.97 14.14 -7.68
C LYS A 149 24.11 15.56 -8.20
N GLU A 150 23.99 16.55 -7.32
CA GLU A 150 24.20 17.96 -7.64
C GLU A 150 25.62 18.21 -8.17
N GLY A 151 26.65 17.65 -7.54
CA GLY A 151 28.04 17.80 -8.00
C GLY A 151 28.36 17.12 -9.33
N LYS A 152 27.47 16.28 -9.86
CA LYS A 152 27.58 15.70 -11.21
C LYS A 152 26.92 16.57 -12.28
N LEU A 153 26.17 17.60 -11.88
CA LEU A 153 25.56 18.52 -12.82
C LEU A 153 26.63 19.40 -13.48
N PRO A 154 26.44 19.76 -14.76
CA PRO A 154 27.25 20.79 -15.40
C PRO A 154 27.24 22.12 -14.63
N ASP A 155 28.35 22.86 -14.63
CA ASP A 155 28.49 24.13 -13.90
C ASP A 155 27.44 25.20 -14.27
N ASN A 156 26.75 25.05 -15.41
CA ASN A 156 25.78 26.00 -15.93
C ASN A 156 24.31 25.62 -15.66
N VAL A 157 24.05 24.60 -14.83
CA VAL A 157 22.70 24.21 -14.43
C VAL A 157 22.58 24.14 -12.91
N ASP A 158 21.36 24.28 -12.42
CA ASP A 158 21.00 24.29 -10.99
C ASP A 158 20.05 23.11 -10.69
N PRO A 159 20.00 22.56 -9.47
CA PRO A 159 19.05 21.49 -9.13
C PRO A 159 17.59 21.78 -9.51
N SER A 160 17.15 23.04 -9.44
CA SER A 160 15.78 23.47 -9.83
C SER A 160 15.57 23.55 -11.35
N ASN A 161 16.64 23.66 -12.14
CA ASN A 161 16.62 23.72 -13.61
C ASN A 161 17.81 22.94 -14.19
N SER A 162 17.86 21.66 -13.86
CA SER A 162 19.05 20.84 -14.07
C SER A 162 19.28 20.39 -15.52
N LYS A 163 18.33 20.71 -16.41
CA LYS A 163 18.33 20.33 -17.84
C LYS A 163 18.73 18.88 -18.11
N LEU A 164 18.52 17.98 -17.12
CA LEU A 164 18.77 16.54 -17.27
C LEU A 164 17.97 16.02 -18.45
N GLU A 165 18.52 15.11 -19.25
CA GLU A 165 17.81 14.51 -20.38
C GLU A 165 16.55 13.76 -19.91
N ASP A 166 16.68 13.05 -18.78
CA ASP A 166 15.57 12.37 -18.11
C ASP A 166 14.63 13.37 -17.39
N PRO A 167 13.36 13.51 -17.84
CA PRO A 167 12.38 14.37 -17.19
C PRO A 167 12.02 13.96 -15.76
N GLU A 168 12.06 12.66 -15.44
CA GLU A 168 11.69 12.14 -14.11
C GLU A 168 12.75 12.48 -13.08
N GLU A 169 14.02 12.26 -13.40
CA GLU A 169 15.14 12.66 -12.53
C GLU A 169 15.15 14.17 -12.31
N ARG A 170 14.84 14.95 -13.34
CA ARG A 170 14.70 16.41 -13.25
C ARG A 170 13.61 16.81 -12.26
N SER A 171 12.42 16.21 -12.38
CA SER A 171 11.29 16.48 -11.48
C SER A 171 11.58 16.05 -10.04
N ARG A 172 12.23 14.90 -9.85
CA ARG A 172 12.61 14.39 -8.53
C ARG A 172 13.55 15.34 -7.82
N MET A 173 14.58 15.80 -8.53
CA MET A 173 15.57 16.71 -7.95
C MET A 173 14.94 18.06 -7.58
N ALA A 174 14.11 18.64 -8.46
CA ALA A 174 13.37 19.85 -8.14
C ALA A 174 12.53 19.70 -6.85
N ARG A 175 11.77 18.60 -6.74
CA ARG A 175 10.91 18.34 -5.57
C ARG A 175 11.69 18.19 -4.27
N VAL A 176 12.81 17.47 -4.28
CA VAL A 176 13.62 17.24 -3.08
C VAL A 176 14.27 18.54 -2.60
N PHE A 177 14.83 19.34 -3.50
CA PHE A 177 15.48 20.60 -3.13
C PHE A 177 14.47 21.68 -2.73
N GLU A 178 13.28 21.72 -3.34
CA GLU A 178 12.18 22.61 -2.93
C GLU A 178 11.69 22.28 -1.50
N ARG A 179 11.52 21.00 -1.19
CA ARG A 179 11.14 20.54 0.16
C ARG A 179 12.22 20.84 1.20
N GLY A 180 13.48 20.71 0.79
CA GLY A 180 14.67 20.82 1.63
C GLY A 180 15.00 19.51 2.36
N LEU A 181 16.30 19.31 2.61
CA LEU A 181 16.86 18.06 3.17
C LEU A 181 16.77 17.97 4.70
N THR A 182 16.31 19.02 5.37
CA THR A 182 16.20 19.10 6.83
C THR A 182 14.80 18.78 7.35
N ARG A 183 13.79 18.76 6.46
CA ARG A 183 12.41 18.40 6.79
C ARG A 183 12.21 16.91 6.57
N PRO A 184 11.50 16.21 7.47
CA PRO A 184 11.26 14.79 7.30
C PRO A 184 10.35 14.52 6.10
N SER A 185 10.70 13.46 5.36
CA SER A 185 9.95 12.92 4.24
C SER A 185 8.65 12.26 4.67
N GLY A 186 8.68 11.58 5.81
CA GLY A 186 7.55 10.96 6.46
C GLY A 186 7.95 10.44 7.84
N TYR A 187 7.03 9.74 8.48
CA TYR A 187 7.23 9.16 9.81
C TYR A 187 7.06 7.65 9.71
N VAL A 188 7.82 6.92 10.54
CA VAL A 188 7.93 5.46 10.47
C VAL A 188 7.67 4.89 11.86
N LEU A 189 6.80 3.88 11.91
CA LEU A 189 6.48 3.09 13.09
C LEU A 189 6.85 1.64 12.77
N PRO A 190 8.03 1.17 13.21
CA PRO A 190 8.36 -0.24 13.14
C PRO A 190 7.30 -1.05 13.88
N VAL A 191 6.64 -1.96 13.19
CA VAL A 191 5.51 -2.70 13.74
C VAL A 191 5.51 -4.12 13.20
N GLN A 192 5.35 -5.08 14.09
CA GLN A 192 5.27 -6.49 13.75
C GLN A 192 4.34 -7.20 14.74
N ARG A 193 3.59 -8.19 14.24
CA ARG A 193 2.78 -9.07 15.08
C ARG A 193 3.67 -9.92 15.99
N TRP A 194 3.26 -10.09 17.24
CA TRP A 194 3.89 -11.01 18.17
C TRP A 194 3.23 -12.39 18.04
N ASN A 195 3.98 -13.40 17.60
CA ASN A 195 3.44 -14.73 17.28
C ASN A 195 3.12 -15.60 18.51
N SER A 196 3.14 -15.05 19.73
CA SER A 196 2.74 -15.79 20.93
C SER A 196 1.23 -15.73 21.13
N GLN A 197 0.60 -16.89 21.29
CA GLN A 197 -0.83 -17.03 21.61
C GLN A 197 -1.20 -16.53 23.02
N ALA A 198 -0.24 -16.10 23.83
CA ALA A 198 -0.49 -15.55 25.16
C ALA A 198 -1.09 -14.13 25.08
N SER A 199 -1.95 -13.81 26.05
CA SER A 199 -2.73 -12.57 26.21
C SER A 199 -1.90 -11.30 26.53
N GLY A 200 -0.80 -11.08 25.82
CA GLY A 200 0.01 -9.86 25.87
C GLY A 200 -0.28 -8.92 24.69
N PRO A 201 0.44 -7.79 24.59
CA PRO A 201 0.35 -6.88 23.44
C PRO A 201 0.60 -7.64 22.14
N ARG A 202 -0.41 -7.67 21.25
CA ARG A 202 -0.34 -8.37 19.95
C ARG A 202 0.65 -7.72 18.99
N TRP A 203 0.86 -6.41 19.13
CA TRP A 203 1.77 -5.64 18.30
C TRP A 203 3.04 -5.31 19.07
N ARG A 204 4.19 -5.58 18.44
CA ARG A 204 5.51 -5.25 18.94
C ARG A 204 6.14 -4.20 18.04
N SER A 205 6.89 -3.30 18.66
CA SER A 205 7.68 -2.29 17.97
C SER A 205 9.14 -2.34 18.40
N GLU A 206 10.00 -1.69 17.63
CA GLU A 206 11.42 -1.51 17.90
C GLU A 206 11.82 -0.08 17.51
N LYS A 207 12.58 0.62 18.36
CA LYS A 207 13.20 1.87 17.96
C LYS A 207 14.42 1.60 17.09
N TRP A 208 14.27 1.75 15.79
CA TRP A 208 15.37 1.57 14.84
C TRP A 208 16.50 2.57 15.08
N LYS A 209 17.70 2.04 15.32
CA LYS A 209 18.93 2.82 15.48
C LYS A 209 19.86 2.54 14.31
N THR A 210 20.13 3.56 13.51
CA THR A 210 21.10 3.49 12.42
C THR A 210 22.45 4.03 12.87
N ARG A 211 23.51 3.69 12.14
CA ARG A 211 24.86 4.23 12.38
C ARG A 211 24.93 5.76 12.29
N ARG A 212 24.07 6.37 11.46
CA ARG A 212 24.00 7.83 11.26
C ARG A 212 23.04 8.53 12.21
N GLY A 213 22.37 7.80 13.11
CA GLY A 213 21.45 8.33 14.12
C GLY A 213 20.08 8.77 13.61
N ARG A 214 19.86 8.84 12.29
CA ARG A 214 18.57 9.13 11.64
C ARG A 214 18.25 8.08 10.58
N LEU A 215 16.96 7.95 10.23
CA LEU A 215 16.52 7.13 9.11
C LEU A 215 16.65 7.95 7.82
N PHE A 216 17.60 7.56 6.97
CA PHE A 216 17.76 8.14 5.64
C PHE A 216 17.18 7.19 4.61
N LEU A 217 16.24 7.67 3.81
CA LEU A 217 15.53 6.87 2.81
C LEU A 217 16.43 6.55 1.62
N VAL A 218 16.17 5.40 1.01
CA VAL A 218 16.70 5.08 -0.31
C VAL A 218 16.16 6.13 -1.30
N PRO A 219 17.00 6.76 -2.15
CA PRO A 219 16.54 7.77 -3.10
C PRO A 219 15.55 7.18 -4.12
N GLY A 220 14.39 7.82 -4.30
CA GLY A 220 13.39 7.37 -5.26
C GLY A 220 12.06 8.10 -5.11
N ASP A 221 11.11 7.79 -5.99
CA ASP A 221 9.77 8.41 -6.01
C ASP A 221 8.69 7.49 -5.41
N SER A 222 9.07 6.26 -5.04
CA SER A 222 8.17 5.34 -4.36
C SER A 222 7.78 5.86 -2.96
N PRO A 223 6.62 5.45 -2.43
CA PRO A 223 6.23 5.72 -1.05
C PRO A 223 7.36 5.49 -0.02
N VAL A 224 7.38 6.30 1.05
CA VAL A 224 8.37 6.22 2.14
C VAL A 224 8.58 4.78 2.63
N GLY A 225 7.51 3.98 2.76
CA GLY A 225 7.57 2.60 3.23
C GLY A 225 8.39 1.64 2.35
N TYR A 226 8.43 1.84 1.02
CA TYR A 226 9.28 1.06 0.10
C TYR A 226 10.73 1.54 0.06
N ARG A 227 11.01 2.71 0.63
CA ARG A 227 12.33 3.36 0.63
C ARG A 227 13.01 3.27 2.00
N LEU A 228 12.47 2.49 2.93
CA LEU A 228 13.03 2.32 4.27
C LEU A 228 14.41 1.63 4.21
N PRO A 229 15.41 2.13 4.95
CA PRO A 229 16.79 1.64 4.85
C PRO A 229 17.01 0.37 5.71
N LEU A 230 16.23 -0.70 5.47
CA LEU A 230 16.25 -1.92 6.30
C LEU A 230 17.63 -2.57 6.36
N GLY A 231 18.41 -2.50 5.27
CA GLY A 231 19.79 -3.01 5.20
C GLY A 231 20.81 -2.24 6.06
N THR A 232 20.45 -1.06 6.58
CA THR A 232 21.32 -0.26 7.47
C THR A 232 21.09 -0.52 8.95
N LEU A 233 20.04 -1.30 9.27
CA LEU A 233 19.72 -1.70 10.64
C LEU A 233 20.72 -2.74 11.14
N PRO A 234 20.80 -2.97 12.47
CA PRO A 234 21.67 -4.00 13.02
C PRO A 234 21.48 -5.35 12.34
N TYR A 235 22.59 -5.99 11.98
CA TYR A 235 22.56 -7.29 11.32
C TYR A 235 21.87 -8.32 12.20
N VAL A 236 20.95 -9.06 11.59
CA VAL A 236 20.26 -10.20 12.22
C VAL A 236 20.67 -11.45 11.45
N PRO A 237 21.17 -12.51 12.11
CA PRO A 237 21.49 -13.76 11.45
C PRO A 237 20.27 -14.32 10.69
N PRO A 238 20.43 -14.95 9.52
CA PRO A 238 19.31 -15.46 8.73
C PRO A 238 18.35 -16.38 9.52
N ALA A 239 18.86 -17.14 10.49
CA ALA A 239 18.05 -18.03 11.34
C ALA A 239 17.19 -17.32 12.40
N GLN A 240 17.38 -16.01 12.60
CA GLN A 240 16.66 -15.16 13.56
C GLN A 240 15.99 -13.97 12.85
N PHE A 241 16.10 -13.93 11.52
CA PHE A 241 15.56 -12.83 10.77
C PHE A 241 14.04 -12.98 10.74
N PRO A 242 13.31 -11.93 11.14
CA PRO A 242 11.89 -11.99 11.45
C PRO A 242 11.07 -11.88 10.17
N TYR A 243 11.29 -12.79 9.24
CA TYR A 243 10.50 -12.79 8.02
C TYR A 243 9.01 -13.08 8.37
N ILE A 244 8.09 -12.84 7.44
CA ILE A 244 6.64 -13.06 7.63
C ILE A 244 6.20 -14.28 6.83
N VAL A 245 5.40 -15.24 7.33
CA VAL A 245 4.88 -16.35 6.49
C VAL A 245 3.37 -16.19 6.33
N PRO A 246 2.80 -16.23 5.11
CA PRO A 246 1.35 -16.23 4.94
C PRO A 246 0.71 -17.45 5.58
N VAL A 247 -0.45 -17.26 6.22
CA VAL A 247 -1.23 -18.37 6.78
C VAL A 247 -1.58 -19.37 5.69
N ASP A 248 -1.38 -20.66 5.98
CA ASP A 248 -1.71 -21.77 5.08
C ASP A 248 -3.18 -21.65 4.59
N PRO A 249 -3.42 -21.64 3.27
CA PRO A 249 -4.77 -21.57 2.70
C PRO A 249 -5.67 -22.76 3.06
N SER A 250 -5.10 -23.90 3.44
CA SER A 250 -5.82 -25.14 3.76
C SER A 250 -6.31 -25.22 5.21
N LEU A 251 -5.83 -24.32 6.09
CA LEU A 251 -6.27 -24.31 7.48
C LEU A 251 -7.75 -23.88 7.58
N PRO A 252 -8.56 -24.57 8.41
CA PRO A 252 -9.91 -24.12 8.71
C PRO A 252 -9.88 -22.72 9.33
N ARG A 253 -10.59 -21.76 8.74
CA ARG A 253 -10.69 -20.39 9.24
C ARG A 253 -12.04 -20.18 9.93
N GLY A 254 -11.99 -19.62 11.13
CA GLY A 254 -13.19 -19.16 11.83
C GLY A 254 -13.80 -17.90 11.19
N PRO A 255 -14.97 -17.46 11.66
CA PRO A 255 -15.50 -16.15 11.29
C PRO A 255 -14.52 -15.04 11.70
N LEU A 256 -14.43 -13.99 10.88
CA LEU A 256 -13.70 -12.78 11.24
C LEU A 256 -14.41 -12.08 12.42
N PRO A 257 -13.69 -11.37 13.28
CA PRO A 257 -14.32 -10.54 14.32
C PRO A 257 -15.26 -9.51 13.68
N ALA A 258 -16.35 -9.17 14.38
CA ALA A 258 -17.21 -8.05 13.99
C ALA A 258 -16.40 -6.75 13.95
N HIS A 259 -16.78 -5.78 13.10
CA HIS A 259 -15.98 -4.57 12.89
C HIS A 259 -15.64 -3.84 14.20
N GLU A 260 -16.64 -3.67 15.07
CA GLU A 260 -16.48 -3.02 16.39
C GLU A 260 -15.56 -3.79 17.35
N ALA A 261 -15.33 -5.08 17.11
CA ALA A 261 -14.52 -5.96 17.95
C ALA A 261 -13.10 -6.19 17.41
N ILE A 262 -12.73 -5.60 16.26
CA ILE A 262 -11.40 -5.77 15.65
C ILE A 262 -10.31 -5.23 16.59
N LEU A 263 -10.50 -4.04 17.16
CA LEU A 263 -9.65 -3.45 18.19
C LEU A 263 -10.44 -3.38 19.50
N PRO A 264 -10.43 -4.42 20.34
CA PRO A 264 -11.12 -4.41 21.62
C PRO A 264 -10.36 -3.51 22.61
N GLY A 265 -10.60 -2.20 22.51
CA GLY A 265 -10.01 -1.16 23.33
C GLY A 265 -11.03 -0.39 24.17
N ALA A 266 -11.93 -1.08 24.89
CA ALA A 266 -12.60 -0.49 26.06
C ALA A 266 -13.29 -1.51 27.02
N ALA A 267 -13.69 -2.70 26.58
CA ALA A 267 -14.44 -3.60 27.46
C ALA A 267 -14.21 -5.10 27.20
N SER A 268 -13.81 -5.78 28.28
CA SER A 268 -14.03 -7.20 28.59
C SER A 268 -13.42 -8.28 27.68
N SER A 269 -12.26 -8.79 28.10
CA SER A 269 -11.77 -10.12 27.72
C SER A 269 -12.33 -11.21 28.67
N PRO A 270 -12.81 -12.35 28.17
CA PRO A 270 -12.78 -13.62 28.89
C PRO A 270 -11.61 -14.50 28.43
N ALA A 271 -11.06 -15.26 29.36
CA ALA A 271 -9.82 -16.04 29.26
C ALA A 271 -9.93 -17.29 28.34
N PRO A 272 -8.82 -17.78 27.75
CA PRO A 272 -8.83 -18.97 26.91
C PRO A 272 -8.73 -20.27 27.73
N ALA A 273 -9.45 -21.30 27.27
CA ALA A 273 -9.32 -22.68 27.73
C ALA A 273 -8.23 -23.41 26.93
N GLU A 274 -7.45 -24.21 27.66
CA GLU A 274 -6.29 -25.00 27.20
C GLU A 274 -6.70 -26.19 26.33
N LEU A 275 -5.97 -26.46 25.25
CA LEU A 275 -5.86 -27.81 24.66
C LEU A 275 -4.44 -28.03 24.11
N GLU A 276 -3.85 -29.14 24.56
CA GLU A 276 -2.48 -29.58 24.30
C GLU A 276 -2.36 -30.41 23.00
N GLY A 277 -1.17 -30.32 22.37
CA GLY A 277 -0.52 -31.44 21.69
C GLY A 277 -0.70 -31.54 20.17
N ALA A 278 0.36 -31.30 19.42
CA ALA A 278 0.94 -32.27 18.46
C ALA A 278 2.16 -31.65 17.76
N ASP A 279 3.33 -32.06 18.23
CA ASP A 279 4.60 -31.99 17.53
C ASP A 279 4.62 -33.02 16.38
N GLU A 280 5.56 -32.86 15.45
CA GLU A 280 5.87 -33.72 14.29
C GLU A 280 4.95 -33.63 13.04
N MET A 281 5.33 -32.78 12.08
CA MET A 281 5.56 -33.28 10.71
C MET A 281 6.48 -32.35 9.92
N ALA A 282 7.74 -32.74 9.93
CA ALA A 282 8.82 -32.11 9.21
C ALA A 282 8.75 -32.39 7.69
N ARG A 283 9.34 -31.45 6.93
CA ARG A 283 10.00 -31.60 5.62
C ARG A 283 9.12 -31.68 4.36
N ARG A 284 9.23 -30.64 3.52
CA ARG A 284 9.85 -30.63 2.16
C ARG A 284 9.20 -29.54 1.28
N GLN A 285 9.97 -28.57 0.79
CA GLN A 285 10.46 -28.48 -0.60
C GLN A 285 10.97 -27.08 -0.98
N GLN A 286 11.99 -27.10 -1.84
CA GLN A 286 12.75 -25.99 -2.42
C GLN A 286 12.07 -25.45 -3.70
N ALA A 287 12.27 -24.17 -4.02
CA ALA A 287 13.00 -23.71 -5.24
C ALA A 287 12.91 -22.17 -5.40
N VAL A 288 14.00 -21.40 -5.29
CA VAL A 288 14.91 -20.84 -6.32
C VAL A 288 14.25 -20.06 -7.49
N SER A 289 14.48 -18.74 -7.62
CA SER A 289 15.53 -18.16 -8.50
C SER A 289 15.35 -16.66 -8.83
N PHE A 290 16.51 -16.05 -9.03
CA PHE A 290 16.87 -14.65 -9.23
C PHE A 290 17.01 -14.29 -10.73
N THR A 291 16.80 -13.02 -11.12
CA THR A 291 17.68 -12.32 -12.09
C THR A 291 17.50 -10.80 -12.11
N ALA A 292 18.63 -10.10 -12.26
CA ALA A 292 18.81 -8.65 -12.25
C ALA A 292 18.53 -7.96 -13.60
N VAL A 293 18.14 -6.69 -13.56
CA VAL A 293 18.27 -5.72 -14.67
C VAL A 293 18.60 -4.34 -14.10
N THR A 294 19.58 -3.67 -14.70
CA THR A 294 20.06 -2.32 -14.35
C THR A 294 19.12 -1.23 -14.86
N GLY A 295 18.91 -0.19 -14.05
CA GLY A 295 18.17 1.03 -14.39
C GLY A 295 16.80 1.19 -13.72
N GLN A 296 16.46 0.31 -12.77
CA GLN A 296 15.24 0.40 -11.98
C GLN A 296 15.52 1.10 -10.63
N GLN A 297 14.54 1.84 -10.08
CA GLN A 297 14.67 2.38 -8.72
C GLN A 297 14.85 1.23 -7.72
N ASP A 298 15.87 1.31 -6.86
CA ASP A 298 16.10 0.36 -5.78
C ASP A 298 14.94 0.41 -4.78
N ARG A 299 14.14 -0.66 -4.73
CA ARG A 299 13.10 -0.87 -3.71
C ARG A 299 13.62 -1.82 -2.66
N VAL A 300 13.33 -1.53 -1.40
CA VAL A 300 13.65 -2.44 -0.30
C VAL A 300 12.38 -3.22 0.02
N GLU A 301 12.30 -4.45 -0.50
CA GLU A 301 11.20 -5.36 -0.18
C GLU A 301 11.30 -5.83 1.28
N GLN A 302 10.15 -5.96 1.95
CA GLN A 302 10.01 -6.60 3.25
C GLN A 302 9.74 -8.10 3.03
N GLU A 303 10.78 -8.93 3.21
CA GLU A 303 10.78 -10.37 2.85
C GLU A 303 10.07 -11.31 3.87
N ILE A 304 9.73 -12.52 3.41
CA ILE A 304 8.78 -13.51 3.99
C ILE A 304 9.47 -14.85 4.36
N THR A 305 9.22 -15.47 5.55
CA THR A 305 9.70 -16.76 6.19
C THR A 305 9.76 -16.74 7.76
N GLU A 306 10.28 -17.69 8.55
CA GLU A 306 10.01 -17.77 10.02
C GLU A 306 11.17 -17.40 11.00
N ILE A 307 10.74 -17.00 12.22
CA ILE A 307 11.42 -16.89 13.54
C ILE A 307 12.07 -15.54 13.88
N GLY A 308 11.58 -14.94 14.97
CA GLY A 308 11.79 -13.54 15.34
C GLY A 308 13.01 -13.20 16.21
N GLY A 309 13.19 -11.88 16.35
CA GLY A 309 14.08 -11.24 17.32
C GLY A 309 14.05 -9.71 17.16
N ALA A 310 14.19 -9.24 15.92
CA ALA A 310 14.08 -7.83 15.53
C ALA A 310 12.72 -7.51 14.88
N VAL A 311 12.39 -6.23 14.70
CA VAL A 311 11.28 -5.76 13.87
C VAL A 311 11.83 -5.26 12.55
N ARG A 312 11.35 -5.80 11.43
CA ARG A 312 11.82 -5.47 10.06
C ARG A 312 10.71 -5.00 9.12
N THR A 313 9.50 -4.85 9.64
CA THR A 313 8.36 -4.23 8.98
C THR A 313 8.01 -2.92 9.67
N ALA A 314 7.39 -2.02 8.93
CA ALA A 314 6.96 -0.74 9.47
C ALA A 314 5.74 -0.21 8.74
N LEU A 315 4.86 0.41 9.51
CA LEU A 315 3.83 1.31 9.01
C LEU A 315 4.48 2.70 8.86
N SER A 316 4.16 3.43 7.81
CA SER A 316 4.66 4.81 7.65
C SER A 316 3.58 5.76 7.18
N VAL A 317 3.74 7.03 7.51
CA VAL A 317 2.84 8.10 7.05
C VAL A 317 3.65 9.17 6.34
N GLU A 318 3.25 9.47 5.11
CA GLU A 318 3.84 10.48 4.25
C GLU A 318 2.78 11.52 3.85
N PRO A 319 3.04 12.83 4.04
CA PRO A 319 2.23 13.86 3.39
C PRO A 319 2.67 13.95 1.92
N ARG A 320 1.74 13.71 0.98
CA ARG A 320 2.00 13.70 -0.46
C ARG A 320 0.78 14.23 -1.20
N ASP A 321 0.96 15.13 -2.17
CA ASP A 321 -0.11 15.65 -3.04
C ASP A 321 -1.39 16.07 -2.30
N GLY A 322 -1.23 16.84 -1.21
CA GLY A 322 -2.34 17.36 -0.41
C GLY A 322 -3.07 16.32 0.45
N ARG A 323 -2.51 15.13 0.66
CA ARG A 323 -3.12 14.04 1.44
C ARG A 323 -2.11 13.32 2.34
N LEU A 324 -2.62 12.64 3.36
CA LEU A 324 -1.84 11.74 4.21
C LEU A 324 -1.91 10.32 3.64
N CYS A 325 -0.76 9.78 3.23
CA CYS A 325 -0.64 8.42 2.74
C CYS A 325 -0.12 7.51 3.85
N VAL A 326 -0.91 6.53 4.26
CA VAL A 326 -0.58 5.49 5.23
C VAL A 326 -0.09 4.27 4.47
N PHE A 327 1.19 3.98 4.58
CA PHE A 327 1.80 2.78 4.03
C PHE A 327 1.61 1.59 4.97
N MET A 328 0.92 0.57 4.51
CA MET A 328 0.68 -0.67 5.23
C MET A 328 1.86 -1.63 5.06
N PRO A 329 2.39 -2.21 6.16
CA PRO A 329 3.37 -3.29 6.09
C PRO A 329 2.71 -4.60 5.61
N PRO A 330 3.49 -5.58 5.11
CA PRO A 330 2.99 -6.92 4.93
C PRO A 330 2.70 -7.55 6.29
N VAL A 331 1.68 -8.40 6.33
CA VAL A 331 1.25 -9.15 7.52
C VAL A 331 0.93 -10.59 7.13
N GLU A 332 0.92 -11.47 8.11
CA GLU A 332 0.70 -12.91 7.93
C GLU A 332 -0.78 -13.26 7.69
N ALA A 333 -1.68 -12.69 8.51
CA ALA A 333 -3.11 -13.00 8.51
C ALA A 333 -3.97 -11.79 8.13
N LEU A 334 -5.18 -12.06 7.61
CA LEU A 334 -6.16 -11.02 7.29
C LEU A 334 -6.59 -10.27 8.56
N GLU A 335 -6.76 -10.97 9.67
CA GLU A 335 -7.13 -10.41 10.97
C GLU A 335 -6.15 -9.30 11.40
N ASP A 336 -4.85 -9.52 11.20
CA ASP A 336 -3.81 -8.54 11.52
C ASP A 336 -3.91 -7.32 10.62
N TYR A 337 -4.21 -7.52 9.34
CA TYR A 337 -4.42 -6.41 8.40
C TYR A 337 -5.64 -5.58 8.79
N LEU A 338 -6.74 -6.23 9.17
CA LEU A 338 -7.95 -5.56 9.62
C LEU A 338 -7.72 -4.75 10.90
N GLU A 339 -6.91 -5.25 11.84
CA GLU A 339 -6.48 -4.49 13.02
C GLU A 339 -5.71 -3.21 12.64
N LEU A 340 -4.79 -3.29 11.67
CA LEU A 340 -4.06 -2.10 11.19
C LEU A 340 -4.98 -1.11 10.46
N VAL A 341 -5.93 -1.61 9.64
CA VAL A 341 -6.90 -0.76 8.94
C VAL A 341 -7.81 -0.05 9.94
N ALA A 342 -8.33 -0.77 10.94
CA ALA A 342 -9.15 -0.19 12.00
C ALA A 342 -8.38 0.87 12.80
N ALA A 343 -7.10 0.62 13.11
CA ALA A 343 -6.25 1.58 13.80
C ALA A 343 -6.02 2.85 12.96
N ALA A 344 -5.79 2.69 11.65
CA ALA A 344 -5.65 3.82 10.72
C ALA A 344 -6.95 4.61 10.59
N GLU A 345 -8.11 3.95 10.52
CA GLU A 345 -9.42 4.61 10.45
C GLU A 345 -9.75 5.38 11.74
N ASN A 346 -9.57 4.75 12.90
CA ASN A 346 -9.79 5.39 14.21
C ASN A 346 -8.86 6.61 14.40
N ALA A 347 -7.59 6.47 14.04
CA ALA A 347 -6.62 7.56 14.10
C ALA A 347 -7.00 8.71 13.14
N ALA A 348 -7.38 8.40 11.89
CA ALA A 348 -7.85 9.39 10.92
C ALA A 348 -9.09 10.16 11.44
N ARG A 349 -10.03 9.43 12.06
CA ARG A 349 -11.21 10.01 12.71
C ARG A 349 -10.82 10.92 13.88
N ALA A 350 -9.89 10.49 14.72
CA ALA A 350 -9.45 11.24 15.90
C ALA A 350 -8.76 12.56 15.53
N ILE A 351 -7.97 12.57 14.45
CA ILE A 351 -7.30 13.78 13.96
C ILE A 351 -8.19 14.63 13.02
N GLY A 352 -9.30 14.06 12.53
CA GLY A 352 -10.22 14.72 11.62
C GLY A 352 -9.66 14.96 10.22
N LEU A 353 -8.76 14.09 9.73
CA LEU A 353 -8.14 14.21 8.41
C LEU A 353 -8.32 12.91 7.61
N PRO A 354 -8.73 12.99 6.34
CA PRO A 354 -8.85 11.82 5.49
C PRO A 354 -7.48 11.30 5.05
N VAL A 355 -7.41 10.01 4.74
CA VAL A 355 -6.17 9.30 4.44
C VAL A 355 -6.29 8.45 3.17
N HIS A 356 -5.14 8.14 2.56
CA HIS A 356 -4.99 7.07 1.57
C HIS A 356 -4.26 5.90 2.21
N ILE A 357 -4.81 4.71 2.11
CA ILE A 357 -4.11 3.48 2.49
C ILE A 357 -3.36 2.96 1.26
N GLU A 358 -2.07 2.74 1.38
CA GLU A 358 -1.19 2.24 0.32
C GLU A 358 -0.19 1.21 0.84
N GLY A 359 0.76 0.79 0.00
CA GLY A 359 1.77 -0.20 0.36
C GLY A 359 1.33 -1.62 0.07
N TYR A 360 1.52 -2.53 1.04
CA TYR A 360 1.13 -3.92 0.88
C TYR A 360 -0.38 -4.09 1.09
N GLY A 361 -1.03 -4.77 0.14
CA GLY A 361 -2.44 -5.14 0.28
C GLY A 361 -2.64 -6.26 1.32
N PRO A 362 -3.90 -6.54 1.71
CA PRO A 362 -4.22 -7.68 2.57
C PRO A 362 -3.66 -8.98 2.00
N PRO A 363 -3.21 -9.91 2.85
CA PRO A 363 -2.88 -11.26 2.39
C PRO A 363 -4.13 -11.93 1.80
N HIS A 364 -3.92 -12.87 0.88
CA HIS A 364 -5.02 -13.59 0.27
C HIS A 364 -5.86 -14.34 1.32
N ASP A 365 -7.17 -14.10 1.32
CA ASP A 365 -8.11 -14.74 2.23
C ASP A 365 -9.49 -14.91 1.54
N PRO A 366 -10.10 -16.10 1.59
CA PRO A 366 -11.39 -16.36 0.94
C PRO A 366 -12.56 -15.58 1.56
N ARG A 367 -12.38 -14.98 2.74
CA ARG A 367 -13.38 -14.14 3.42
C ARG A 367 -13.36 -12.69 2.91
N LEU A 368 -12.45 -12.35 2.00
CA LEU A 368 -12.30 -11.00 1.44
C LEU A 368 -12.41 -11.06 -0.09
N ASN A 369 -13.36 -10.31 -0.64
CA ASN A 369 -13.48 -10.07 -2.06
C ASN A 369 -12.62 -8.88 -2.48
N VAL A 370 -12.25 -8.81 -3.76
CA VAL A 370 -11.48 -7.70 -4.33
C VAL A 370 -11.92 -7.38 -5.75
N ILE A 371 -11.97 -6.09 -6.08
CA ILE A 371 -12.00 -5.56 -7.45
C ILE A 371 -10.79 -4.64 -7.62
N ARG A 372 -10.11 -4.70 -8.76
CA ARG A 372 -8.95 -3.85 -9.06
C ARG A 372 -9.19 -3.00 -10.28
N VAL A 373 -8.90 -1.72 -10.17
CA VAL A 373 -8.90 -0.75 -11.26
C VAL A 373 -7.46 -0.37 -11.57
N ALA A 374 -7.00 -0.69 -12.77
CA ALA A 374 -5.62 -0.48 -13.20
C ALA A 374 -5.54 0.24 -14.55
N PRO A 375 -4.48 1.01 -14.80
CA PRO A 375 -4.23 1.63 -16.09
C PRO A 375 -3.55 0.65 -17.04
N ASP A 376 -4.08 0.53 -18.26
CA ASP A 376 -3.43 -0.16 -19.37
C ASP A 376 -3.39 0.77 -20.61
N PRO A 377 -2.53 0.54 -21.63
CA PRO A 377 -2.50 1.36 -22.82
C PRO A 377 -3.88 1.59 -23.41
N GLY A 378 -4.28 2.86 -23.43
CA GLY A 378 -5.55 3.30 -23.98
C GLY A 378 -6.81 3.07 -23.13
N VAL A 379 -6.73 2.31 -22.03
CA VAL A 379 -7.91 1.99 -21.21
C VAL A 379 -7.64 2.06 -19.70
N ILE A 380 -8.72 2.09 -18.93
CA ILE A 380 -8.71 1.67 -17.53
C ILE A 380 -9.34 0.27 -17.48
N GLU A 381 -8.63 -0.70 -16.94
CA GLU A 381 -9.10 -2.08 -16.78
C GLU A 381 -9.70 -2.29 -15.39
N VAL A 382 -10.81 -3.02 -15.33
CA VAL A 382 -11.42 -3.47 -14.08
C VAL A 382 -11.29 -4.99 -14.00
N ASN A 383 -10.61 -5.49 -12.97
CA ASN A 383 -10.27 -6.89 -12.73
C ASN A 383 -10.91 -7.44 -11.47
#